data_AF-A0A0D8X944-F1
#
_entry.id   AF-A0A0D8X944-F1
#
_cell.length_a   1.000
_cell.length_b   1.000
_cell.length_c   1.000
_cell.angle_alpha   90.00
_cell.angle_beta   90.00
_cell.angle_gamma   90.00
#
_symmetry.space_group_name_H-M   'P 1'
#
loop_
_entity.id
_entity.type
_entity.pdbx_description
1 polymer ?
#
loop_
_entity_poly.entity_id
_entity_poly.type
_entity_poly.pdbx_seq_one_letter_code
_entity_poly.pdbx_strand_id
1 'polypeptide(L)'
;MTSFLQVATTFPFNYENAKNYTRSIEIPAFFISIAYIVVIFSIKAIMSNLKAFQLTSALNFWNAWLAIFSTVGSFITGHGLFYEILHRGFVSSYTHIGDYFNGASGYWTFLFVMSKILEFGDTILIVLRKKPLIFLHW
;
A
#
# COMPACT_ATOMS: atom_id res chain seq x y z
N MET A 1 -5.66 -13.90 17.41
CA MET A 1 -5.20 -13.31 16.13
C MET A 1 -4.53 -11.99 16.45
N THR A 2 -3.32 -11.74 15.95
CA THR A 2 -2.66 -10.43 16.07
C THR A 2 -3.51 -9.40 15.32
N SER A 3 -3.85 -8.29 15.97
CA SER A 3 -4.62 -7.23 15.30
C SER A 3 -3.69 -6.31 14.52
N PHE A 4 -4.23 -5.58 13.53
CA PHE A 4 -3.47 -4.56 12.80
C PHE A 4 -2.78 -3.59 13.74
N LEU A 5 -3.54 -3.04 14.69
CA LEU A 5 -3.05 -2.04 15.64
C LEU A 5 -1.93 -2.63 16.49
N GLN A 6 -2.07 -3.88 16.94
CA GLN A 6 -1.03 -4.55 17.69
C GLN A 6 0.27 -4.64 16.88
N VAL A 7 0.22 -5.05 15.61
CA VAL A 7 1.42 -5.12 14.76
C VAL A 7 2.00 -3.73 14.51
N ALA A 8 1.16 -2.73 14.24
CA ALA A 8 1.58 -1.37 13.90
C ALA A 8 2.14 -0.58 15.10
N THR A 9 1.75 -0.89 16.33
CA THR A 9 2.18 -0.15 17.52
C THR A 9 3.21 -0.90 18.39
N THR A 10 3.56 -2.14 18.04
CA THR A 10 4.58 -2.89 18.77
C THR A 10 5.97 -2.35 18.45
N PHE A 11 6.68 -1.89 19.48
CA PHE A 11 8.09 -1.47 19.41
C PHE A 11 8.92 -2.30 20.40
N PRO A 12 10.01 -2.98 19.98
CA PRO A 12 10.55 -3.00 18.61
C PRO A 12 9.66 -3.77 17.63
N PHE A 13 9.71 -3.38 16.35
CA PHE A 13 8.93 -4.03 15.29
C PHE A 13 9.22 -5.52 15.20
N ASN A 14 8.16 -6.34 15.16
CA ASN A 14 8.26 -7.79 15.10
C ASN A 14 7.83 -8.32 13.72
N TYR A 15 8.81 -8.76 12.94
CA TYR A 15 8.60 -9.27 11.58
C TYR A 15 7.68 -10.49 11.53
N GLU A 16 7.79 -11.43 12.47
CA GLU A 16 6.96 -12.64 12.48
C GLU A 16 5.48 -12.32 12.75
N ASN A 17 5.21 -11.37 13.64
CA ASN A 17 3.84 -10.89 13.88
C ASN A 17 3.26 -10.20 12.64
N ALA A 18 4.06 -9.39 11.95
CA ALA A 18 3.67 -8.73 10.71
C ALA A 18 3.39 -9.75 9.59
N LYS A 19 4.27 -10.73 9.41
CA LYS A 19 4.12 -11.81 8.44
C LYS A 19 2.86 -12.64 8.69
N ASN A 20 2.61 -13.01 9.94
CA ASN A 20 1.41 -13.77 10.31
C ASN A 20 0.13 -12.95 10.09
N TYR A 21 0.16 -11.65 10.39
CA TYR A 21 -0.96 -10.76 10.11
C TYR A 21 -1.22 -10.62 8.60
N THR A 22 -0.19 -10.39 7.79
CA THR A 22 -0.31 -10.31 6.32
C THR A 22 -0.90 -11.60 5.74
N ARG A 23 -0.46 -12.77 6.21
CA ARG A 23 -1.06 -14.07 5.80
C ARG A 23 -2.54 -14.17 6.17
N SER A 24 -2.94 -13.66 7.33
CA SER A 24 -4.34 -13.67 7.74
C SER A 24 -5.25 -12.80 6.86
N ILE A 25 -4.68 -11.79 6.19
CA ILE A 25 -5.41 -10.91 5.27
C ILE A 25 -5.47 -11.45 3.85
N GLU A 26 -4.65 -12.44 3.46
CA GLU A 26 -4.58 -12.92 2.07
C GLU A 26 -5.95 -13.32 1.50
N ILE A 27 -6.71 -14.16 2.22
CA ILE A 27 -8.05 -14.58 1.82
C ILE A 27 -9.05 -13.40 1.87
N PRO A 28 -9.15 -12.63 2.97
CA PRO A 28 -9.95 -11.41 2.99
C PRO A 28 -9.65 -10.44 1.84
N ALA A 29 -8.37 -10.22 1.51
CA ALA A 29 -7.95 -9.30 0.45
C ALA A 29 -8.48 -9.75 -0.90
N PHE A 30 -8.47 -11.05 -1.20
CA PHE A 30 -9.08 -11.58 -2.40
C PHE A 30 -10.57 -11.23 -2.51
N PHE A 31 -11.34 -11.42 -1.43
CA PHE A 31 -12.75 -11.04 -1.40
C PHE A 31 -12.96 -9.52 -1.48
N ILE A 32 -12.09 -8.73 -0.83
CA ILE A 32 -12.11 -7.26 -0.93
C ILE A 32 -11.86 -6.84 -2.37
N SER A 33 -10.94 -7.47 -3.11
CA SER A 33 -10.69 -7.18 -4.52
C SER A 33 -11.90 -7.49 -5.40
N ILE A 34 -12.59 -8.61 -5.17
CA ILE A 34 -13.83 -8.94 -5.89
C ILE A 34 -14.92 -7.90 -5.58
N ALA A 35 -15.13 -7.59 -4.31
CA ALA A 35 -16.12 -6.59 -3.89
C ALA A 35 -15.80 -5.22 -4.48
N TYR A 36 -14.53 -4.84 -4.51
CA TYR A 36 -14.04 -3.61 -5.12
C TYR A 36 -14.39 -3.51 -6.61
N ILE A 37 -14.22 -4.59 -7.39
CA ILE A 37 -14.62 -4.62 -8.80
C ILE A 37 -16.13 -4.34 -8.94
N VAL A 38 -16.96 -5.01 -8.15
CA VAL A 38 -18.42 -4.81 -8.15
C VAL A 38 -18.78 -3.36 -7.80
N VAL A 39 -18.14 -2.80 -6.78
CA VAL A 39 -18.33 -1.40 -6.36
C VAL A 39 -17.97 -0.43 -7.48
N ILE A 40 -16.81 -0.60 -8.11
CA ILE A 40 -16.35 0.27 -9.21
C ILE A 40 -17.34 0.29 -10.38
N PHE A 41 -17.81 -0.88 -10.82
CA PHE A 41 -18.78 -0.95 -11.92
C PHE A 41 -20.16 -0.41 -11.51
N SER A 42 -20.57 -0.61 -10.27
CA SER A 42 -21.82 -0.06 -9.72
C SER A 42 -21.77 1.47 -9.68
N ILE A 43 -20.69 2.07 -9.15
CA ILE A 43 -20.51 3.52 -9.14
C ILE A 43 -20.47 4.05 -10.58
N LYS A 44 -19.78 3.37 -11.50
CA LYS A 44 -19.73 3.77 -12.92
C LYS A 44 -21.13 3.80 -13.55
N ALA A 45 -21.97 2.79 -13.27
CA ALA A 45 -23.34 2.72 -13.75
C ALA A 45 -24.20 3.85 -13.19
N ILE A 46 -24.12 4.13 -11.88
CA ILE A 46 -24.84 5.24 -11.25
C ILE A 46 -24.38 6.58 -11.83
N MET A 47 -23.07 6.76 -11.96
CA MET A 47 -22.46 7.97 -12.51
C MET A 47 -22.89 8.21 -13.95
N SER A 48 -23.29 7.20 -14.74
CA SER A 48 -23.75 7.42 -16.12
C SER A 48 -24.86 8.48 -16.21
N ASN A 49 -25.77 8.51 -15.24
CA ASN A 49 -26.91 9.44 -15.17
C ASN A 49 -26.60 10.76 -14.41
N LEU A 50 -25.43 10.89 -13.79
CA LEU A 50 -25.05 12.06 -12.98
C LEU A 50 -24.04 12.96 -13.71
N LYS A 51 -23.85 14.21 -13.26
CA LYS A 51 -22.74 15.05 -13.75
C LYS A 51 -21.42 14.63 -13.09
N ALA A 52 -20.30 14.87 -13.77
CA ALA A 52 -18.98 14.58 -13.21
C ALA A 52 -18.71 15.45 -11.97
N PHE A 53 -18.24 14.85 -10.88
CA PHE A 53 -17.87 15.59 -9.69
C PHE A 53 -16.53 16.32 -9.87
N GLN A 54 -16.45 17.56 -9.39
CA GLN A 54 -15.20 18.30 -9.32
C GLN A 54 -14.47 18.01 -8.01
N LEU A 55 -13.78 16.86 -7.96
CA LEU A 55 -13.04 16.39 -6.78
C LEU A 55 -11.56 16.80 -6.79
N THR A 56 -11.22 17.95 -7.38
CA THR A 56 -9.81 18.35 -7.57
C THR A 56 -9.08 18.51 -6.23
N SER A 57 -9.70 19.13 -5.23
CA SER A 57 -9.08 19.29 -3.90
C SER A 57 -8.88 17.95 -3.19
N ALA A 58 -9.88 17.06 -3.26
CA ALA A 58 -9.78 15.72 -2.68
C ALA A 58 -8.69 14.88 -3.37
N LEU A 59 -8.59 14.97 -4.69
CA LEU A 59 -7.54 14.30 -5.47
C LEU A 59 -6.15 14.83 -5.13
N ASN A 60 -6.00 16.15 -5.05
CA ASN A 60 -4.72 16.77 -4.70
C ASN A 60 -4.27 16.36 -3.30
N PHE A 61 -5.20 16.36 -2.34
CA PHE A 61 -4.92 15.88 -0.98
C PHE A 61 -4.52 14.40 -0.96
N TRP A 62 -5.28 13.55 -1.66
CA TRP A 62 -5.01 12.12 -1.75
C TRP A 62 -3.63 11.83 -2.35
N ASN A 63 -3.32 12.47 -3.49
CA ASN A 63 -2.02 12.35 -4.14
C ASN A 63 -0.89 12.88 -3.27
N ALA A 64 -1.09 14.00 -2.57
CA ALA A 64 -0.08 14.58 -1.67
C ALA A 64 0.21 13.64 -0.50
N TRP A 65 -0.82 13.06 0.12
CA TRP A 65 -0.66 12.09 1.19
C TRP A 65 0.11 10.86 0.72
N LEU A 66 -0.26 10.26 -0.41
CA LEU A 66 0.44 9.11 -0.97
C LEU A 66 1.90 9.45 -1.33
N ALA A 67 2.16 10.64 -1.87
CA ALA A 67 3.50 11.09 -2.20
C ALA A 67 4.38 11.23 -0.94
N ILE A 68 3.85 11.83 0.13
CA ILE A 68 4.56 11.96 1.42
C ILE A 68 4.84 10.58 1.99
N PHE A 69 3.82 9.72 2.07
CA PHE A 69 3.95 8.36 2.59
C PHE A 69 5.03 7.56 1.82
N SER A 70 4.98 7.61 0.49
CA SER A 70 5.94 6.94 -0.38
C SER A 70 7.37 7.51 -0.24
N THR A 71 7.51 8.82 -0.13
CA THR A 71 8.81 9.49 0.04
C THR A 71 9.47 9.09 1.35
N VAL A 72 8.71 9.11 2.46
CA VAL A 72 9.23 8.71 3.78
C VAL A 72 9.59 7.23 3.79
N GLY A 73 8.73 6.38 3.25
CA GLY A 73 9.00 4.95 3.11
C GLY A 73 10.28 4.69 2.31
N SER A 74 10.43 5.34 1.15
CA SER A 74 11.61 5.23 0.28
C SER A 74 12.89 5.69 0.97
N PHE A 75 12.86 6.79 1.72
CA PHE A 75 14.03 7.28 2.44
C PHE A 75 14.53 6.29 3.51
N ILE A 76 13.60 5.72 4.29
CA ILE A 76 13.94 4.80 5.40
C ILE A 76 14.39 3.45 4.87
N THR A 77 13.62 2.88 3.94
CA THR A 77 13.93 1.59 3.30
C THR A 77 15.18 1.68 2.42
N GLY A 78 15.39 2.82 1.76
CA GLY A 78 16.59 3.13 1.00
C GLY A 78 17.83 3.23 1.88
N HIS A 79 17.76 3.95 3.01
CA HIS A 79 18.84 3.98 3.99
C HIS A 79 19.22 2.57 4.47
N GLY A 80 18.22 1.73 4.80
CA GLY A 80 18.45 0.34 5.16
C GLY A 80 19.15 -0.47 4.07
N LEU A 81 18.79 -0.25 2.80
CA LEU A 81 19.40 -0.94 1.66
C LEU A 81 20.86 -0.50 1.45
N PHE A 82 21.14 0.80 1.49
CA PHE A 82 22.50 1.32 1.37
C PHE A 82 23.38 0.85 2.52
N TYR A 83 22.84 0.77 3.75
CA TYR A 83 23.55 0.22 4.89
C TYR A 83 24.00 -1.22 4.64
N GLU A 84 23.10 -2.09 4.17
CA GLU A 84 23.42 -3.49 3.83
C GLU A 84 24.47 -3.60 2.71
N ILE A 85 24.33 -2.81 1.65
CA ILE A 85 25.30 -2.80 0.54
C ILE A 85 26.69 -2.36 1.01
N LEU A 86 26.78 -1.32 1.84
CA LEU A 86 28.06 -0.78 2.31
C LEU A 86 28.78 -1.71 3.29
N HIS A 87 28.03 -2.41 4.16
CA HIS A 87 28.62 -3.24 5.21
C HIS A 87 28.81 -4.70 4.82
N ARG A 88 27.94 -5.24 3.94
CA ARG A 88 27.97 -6.66 3.54
C ARG A 88 28.29 -6.88 2.07
N GLY A 89 28.37 -5.81 1.29
CA GLY A 89 28.61 -5.86 -0.14
C GLY A 89 27.33 -6.06 -0.96
N PHE A 90 27.43 -5.77 -2.25
CA PHE A 90 26.28 -5.77 -3.16
C PHE A 90 25.61 -7.13 -3.28
N VAL A 91 26.38 -8.23 -3.37
CA VAL A 91 25.83 -9.59 -3.49
C VAL A 91 24.99 -9.96 -2.27
N SER A 92 25.50 -9.64 -1.08
CA SER A 92 24.80 -9.96 0.17
C SER A 92 23.45 -9.24 0.29
N SER A 93 23.27 -8.07 -0.37
CA SER A 93 22.04 -7.28 -0.25
C SER A 93 20.79 -7.99 -0.79
N TYR A 94 20.96 -8.93 -1.74
CA TYR A 94 19.85 -9.71 -2.31
C TYR A 94 19.93 -11.21 -2.02
N THR A 95 21.04 -11.72 -1.48
CA THR A 95 21.17 -13.14 -1.08
C THR A 95 20.90 -13.39 0.40
N HIS A 96 20.96 -12.35 1.24
CA HIS A 96 20.77 -12.47 2.68
C HIS A 96 19.31 -12.16 3.07
N ILE A 97 18.69 -13.05 3.83
CA ILE A 97 17.29 -12.94 4.27
C ILE A 97 17.27 -12.60 5.76
N GLY A 98 16.58 -11.51 6.13
CA GLY A 98 16.14 -11.28 7.51
C GLY A 98 16.46 -9.88 8.04
N ASP A 99 17.72 -9.45 7.99
CA ASP A 99 18.17 -8.24 8.70
C ASP A 99 17.50 -6.96 8.21
N TYR A 100 17.26 -6.85 6.89
CA TYR A 100 16.54 -5.73 6.28
C TYR A 100 15.08 -5.60 6.75
N PHE A 101 14.43 -6.71 7.07
CA PHE A 101 13.02 -6.72 7.48
C PHE A 101 12.84 -6.55 8.99
N ASN A 102 13.93 -6.30 9.72
CA ASN A 102 13.89 -5.95 11.14
C ASN A 102 13.93 -4.43 11.33
N GLY A 103 13.42 -3.95 12.46
CA GLY A 103 13.46 -2.53 12.82
C GLY A 103 12.64 -1.62 11.90
N ALA A 104 13.19 -0.44 11.57
CA ALA A 104 12.47 0.62 10.86
C ALA A 104 12.15 0.26 9.39
N SER A 105 13.08 -0.39 8.69
CA SER A 105 12.89 -0.82 7.29
C SER A 105 11.78 -1.86 7.17
N GLY A 106 11.76 -2.84 8.08
CA GLY A 106 10.67 -3.83 8.18
C GLY A 106 9.32 -3.21 8.49
N TYR A 107 9.28 -2.29 9.45
CA TYR A 107 8.05 -1.56 9.80
C TYR A 107 7.47 -0.80 8.61
N TRP A 108 8.29 -0.04 7.89
CA TRP A 108 7.83 0.71 6.71
C TRP A 108 7.44 -0.20 5.56
N THR A 109 8.13 -1.32 5.38
CA THR A 109 7.74 -2.34 4.40
C THR A 109 6.36 -2.91 4.73
N PHE A 110 6.09 -3.23 6.00
CA PHE A 110 4.78 -3.70 6.44
C PHE A 110 3.67 -2.69 6.15
N LEU A 111 3.88 -1.42 6.51
CA LEU A 111 2.91 -0.35 6.22
C LEU A 111 2.68 -0.17 4.73
N PHE A 112 3.73 -0.26 3.92
CA PHE A 112 3.65 -0.17 2.46
C PHE A 112 2.85 -1.32 1.85
N VAL A 113 2.99 -2.54 2.36
CA VAL A 113 2.17 -3.67 1.90
C VAL A 113 0.69 -3.42 2.25
N MET A 114 0.42 -2.93 3.46
CA MET A 114 -0.95 -2.62 3.87
C MET A 114 -1.58 -1.44 3.10
N SER A 115 -0.77 -0.48 2.63
CA SER A 115 -1.28 0.67 1.87
C SER A 115 -1.87 0.30 0.51
N LYS A 116 -1.55 -0.88 -0.05
CA LYS A 116 -2.12 -1.36 -1.32
C LYS A 116 -3.64 -1.51 -1.29
N ILE A 117 -4.20 -1.83 -0.13
CA ILE A 117 -5.66 -1.87 0.04
C ILE A 117 -6.24 -0.45 -0.01
N LEU A 118 -5.51 0.55 0.50
CA LEU A 118 -5.93 1.95 0.47
C LEU A 118 -5.87 2.54 -0.95
N GLU A 119 -4.93 2.09 -1.79
CA GLU A 119 -4.80 2.51 -3.21
C GLU A 119 -6.04 2.19 -4.05
N PHE A 120 -6.95 1.31 -3.60
CA PHE A 120 -8.27 1.14 -4.24
C PHE A 120 -9.10 2.43 -4.27
N GLY A 121 -8.82 3.38 -3.37
CA GLY A 121 -9.41 4.72 -3.37
C GLY A 121 -9.13 5.51 -4.65
N ASP A 122 -8.00 5.29 -5.32
CA ASP A 122 -7.62 6.01 -6.55
C ASP A 122 -8.67 5.84 -7.64
N THR A 123 -9.09 4.60 -7.86
CA THR A 123 -10.05 4.27 -8.91
C THR A 123 -11.44 4.81 -8.58
N ILE A 124 -11.82 4.85 -7.31
CA ILE A 124 -13.09 5.46 -6.89
C ILE A 124 -13.09 6.95 -7.26
N LEU A 125 -12.01 7.69 -6.98
CA LEU A 125 -11.88 9.10 -7.37
C LEU A 125 -11.90 9.29 -8.90
N ILE A 126 -11.36 8.35 -9.67
CA ILE A 126 -11.40 8.36 -11.15
C ILE A 126 -12.85 8.19 -11.65
N VAL A 127 -13.58 7.20 -11.15
CA VAL A 127 -14.98 6.93 -11.57
C VAL A 127 -15.91 8.09 -11.22
N LEU A 128 -15.79 8.66 -10.02
CA LEU A 128 -16.59 9.80 -9.59
C LEU A 128 -16.35 11.06 -10.44
N ARG A 129 -15.17 11.19 -11.04
CA ARG A 129 -14.83 12.29 -11.96
C ARG A 129 -15.18 11.98 -13.42
N LYS A 130 -15.79 10.82 -13.70
CA LYS A 130 -16.05 10.30 -15.06
C LYS A 130 -14.80 10.29 -15.95
N LYS A 131 -13.63 10.01 -15.36
CA LYS A 131 -12.40 9.86 -16.13
C LYS A 131 -12.33 8.43 -16.70
N PRO A 132 -11.72 8.24 -17.87
CA PRO A 132 -11.66 6.92 -18.49
C PRO A 132 -10.93 5.93 -17.57
N LEU A 133 -11.61 4.82 -17.25
CA LEU A 133 -10.97 3.68 -16.62
C LEU A 133 -10.15 2.96 -17.69
N ILE A 134 -8.84 3.16 -17.67
CA ILE A 134 -7.93 2.41 -18.52
C ILE A 134 -7.64 1.06 -17.85
N PHE A 135 -7.67 -0.01 -18.65
CA PHE A 135 -7.06 -1.25 -18.21
C PHE A 135 -5.57 -1.09 -18.38
N LEU A 136 -4.85 -0.88 -17.27
CA LEU A 136 -3.40 -0.89 -17.29
C LEU A 136 -2.95 -2.36 -17.33
N HIS A 137 -2.89 -2.94 -18.54
CA HIS A 137 -2.24 -4.22 -18.76
C HIS A 137 -0.73 -3.96 -18.84
N TRP A 138 0.05 -4.74 -18.11
CA TRP A 138 1.31 -5.23 -18.63
C TRP A 138 1.09 -6.67 -19.12
#